data_AF-A0A9E5EVB3-F1
#
_entry.id   AF-A0A9E5EVB3-F1
#
_cell.length_a   1.000
_cell.length_b   1.000
_cell.length_c   1.000
_cell.angle_alpha   90.00
_cell.angle_beta   90.00
_cell.angle_gamma   90.00
#
_symmetry.space_group_name_H-M   'P 1'
#
loop_
_entity.id
_entity.type
_entity.pdbx_description
1 polymer ?
#
loop_
_entity_poly.entity_id
_entity_poly.type
_entity_poly.pdbx_seq_one_letter_code
_entity_poly.pdbx_strand_id
1 'polypeptide(L)'
;SFPTTPEKNYIDTLVNAKLKNLRIAPSATCSDEVFLRRIFIDLTGMLPSVEEYKTFMANKSADKREQLVKDLMERKEFSELWVLKWAELLQIRSSNQVSYKATLLYYNWLQDRIARNVPLNQWVQELLGANGGTFNNPVTNYYQNETDILKVTENVAQVFMGMRIQCAQCHNHPFDRWTMDDYYGFAAFFTQIGRKRTDDPRELVVFNSGSGEINHPLGGRRMAPKYLGGEVPDVVGKDRRALMAEWLASPKNPYFATNLSNMVWTHFFGVGIINEVDDVRVSNPPSNSELLQELGKKFTEYNYDFKRLVKDIVLSNSYQLSTQTNASNESDTKNFSHSSIRRIKAETFLDCISQVTETKNKFPGLPLGARAVQIADGQVSNYFLTTFGRATRESVCSCEVKLDPTLSQSLHLLNGDATTQRITQGNLISKLLKDKKTPEEILDEIYVRCLSRMPSADEKTKVLALVNAEKDKKQVLEDAFWAVLNTREYMFNH
;
A
#
# COMPACT_ATOMS: atom_id res chain seq x y z
N SER A 1 20.53 -32.06 -1.30
CA SER A 1 20.79 -31.15 -2.44
C SER A 1 19.79 -30.01 -2.39
N PHE A 2 20.15 -28.82 -2.88
CA PHE A 2 19.18 -27.71 -2.99
C PHE A 2 18.10 -28.09 -4.01
N PRO A 3 16.80 -27.85 -3.74
CA PRO A 3 15.74 -28.25 -4.67
C PRO A 3 15.83 -27.47 -5.98
N THR A 4 15.33 -28.07 -7.07
CA THR A 4 15.11 -27.33 -8.31
C THR A 4 13.90 -26.41 -8.09
N THR A 5 14.08 -25.11 -8.31
CA THR A 5 13.09 -24.08 -7.99
C THR A 5 12.61 -23.43 -9.28
N PRO A 6 11.29 -23.30 -9.51
CA PRO A 6 10.78 -22.65 -10.71
C PRO A 6 11.22 -21.18 -10.80
N GLU A 7 11.61 -20.76 -12.00
CA GLU A 7 11.93 -19.36 -12.31
C GLU A 7 11.02 -18.87 -13.43
N LYS A 8 10.17 -17.87 -13.15
CA LYS A 8 9.31 -17.25 -14.16
C LYS A 8 9.88 -15.96 -14.71
N ASN A 9 10.65 -15.23 -13.91
CA ASN A 9 11.30 -13.99 -14.30
C ASN A 9 12.57 -13.71 -13.46
N TYR A 10 13.18 -12.55 -13.69
CA TYR A 10 14.41 -12.12 -13.03
C TYR A 10 14.32 -12.06 -11.49
N ILE A 11 13.12 -11.84 -10.93
CA ILE A 11 12.93 -11.82 -9.48
C ILE A 11 13.23 -13.21 -8.92
N ASP A 12 12.69 -14.25 -9.55
CA ASP A 12 12.89 -15.63 -9.09
C ASP A 12 14.34 -16.05 -9.19
N THR A 13 15.02 -15.69 -10.29
CA THR A 13 16.46 -15.96 -10.45
C THR A 13 17.27 -15.34 -9.30
N LEU A 14 17.01 -14.09 -8.93
CA LEU A 14 17.76 -13.39 -7.90
C LEU A 14 17.40 -13.83 -6.47
N VAL A 15 16.13 -14.16 -6.21
CA VAL A 15 15.70 -14.75 -4.93
C VAL A 15 16.27 -16.16 -4.77
N ASN A 16 16.14 -17.02 -5.78
CA ASN A 16 16.64 -18.39 -5.74
C ASN A 16 18.17 -18.43 -5.59
N ALA A 17 18.91 -17.54 -6.27
CA ALA A 17 20.35 -17.43 -6.11
C ALA A 17 20.73 -17.11 -4.65
N LYS A 18 20.03 -16.15 -4.02
CA LYS A 18 20.25 -15.81 -2.61
C LYS A 18 19.95 -16.98 -1.68
N LEU A 19 18.79 -17.62 -1.86
CA LEU A 19 18.36 -18.76 -1.04
C LEU A 19 19.31 -19.95 -1.17
N LYS A 20 19.82 -20.22 -2.38
CA LYS A 20 20.83 -21.26 -2.64
C LYS A 20 22.14 -20.99 -1.89
N ASN A 21 22.61 -19.75 -1.87
CA ASN A 21 23.81 -19.36 -1.12
C ASN A 21 23.61 -19.53 0.39
N LEU A 22 22.41 -19.25 0.90
CA LEU A 22 22.05 -19.44 2.31
C LEU A 22 21.68 -20.89 2.66
N ARG A 23 21.55 -21.77 1.66
CA ARG A 23 21.06 -23.16 1.82
C ARG A 23 19.66 -23.25 2.43
N ILE A 24 18.80 -22.27 2.15
CA ILE A 24 17.40 -22.23 2.59
C ILE A 24 16.52 -22.69 1.42
N ALA A 25 15.90 -23.86 1.52
CA ALA A 25 14.98 -24.32 0.49
C ALA A 25 13.68 -23.50 0.54
N PRO A 26 13.21 -22.91 -0.57
CA PRO A 26 11.94 -22.22 -0.57
C PRO A 26 10.77 -23.19 -0.36
N SER A 27 9.66 -22.67 0.12
CA SER A 27 8.40 -23.40 0.24
C SER A 27 7.84 -23.78 -1.14
N ALA A 28 6.87 -24.68 -1.16
CA ALA A 28 6.17 -25.02 -2.39
C ALA A 28 5.35 -23.82 -2.91
N THR A 29 5.07 -23.79 -4.21
CA THR A 29 4.08 -22.86 -4.79
C THR A 29 2.70 -23.09 -4.15
N CYS A 30 1.98 -22.02 -3.86
CA CYS A 30 0.65 -22.07 -3.25
C CYS A 30 -0.40 -22.63 -4.21
N SER A 31 -1.50 -23.14 -3.64
CA SER A 31 -2.66 -23.60 -4.39
C SER A 31 -3.34 -22.44 -5.13
N ASP A 32 -4.19 -22.77 -6.09
CA ASP A 32 -4.97 -21.78 -6.83
C ASP A 32 -5.95 -20.99 -5.95
N GLU A 33 -6.52 -21.62 -4.92
CA GLU A 33 -7.41 -20.95 -3.96
C GLU A 33 -6.66 -19.88 -3.17
N VAL A 34 -5.46 -20.22 -2.67
CA VAL A 34 -4.59 -19.28 -1.96
C VAL A 34 -4.15 -18.15 -2.88
N PHE A 35 -3.70 -18.48 -4.10
CA PHE A 35 -3.32 -17.46 -5.08
C PHE A 35 -4.47 -16.50 -5.39
N LEU A 36 -5.66 -17.04 -5.65
CA LEU A 36 -6.86 -16.28 -5.99
C LEU A 36 -7.22 -15.30 -4.86
N ARG A 37 -7.29 -15.78 -3.61
CA ARG A 37 -7.54 -14.92 -2.46
C ARG A 37 -6.51 -13.80 -2.36
N ARG A 38 -5.23 -14.18 -2.39
CA ARG A 38 -4.10 -13.28 -2.16
C ARG A 38 -4.06 -12.18 -3.20
N ILE A 39 -4.21 -12.54 -4.48
CA ILE A 39 -4.11 -11.59 -5.58
C ILE A 39 -5.31 -10.64 -5.63
N PHE A 40 -6.52 -11.09 -5.29
CA PHE A 40 -7.69 -10.21 -5.21
C PHE A 40 -7.51 -9.17 -4.10
N ILE A 41 -7.10 -9.58 -2.90
CA ILE A 41 -6.87 -8.64 -1.79
C ILE A 41 -5.75 -7.66 -2.15
N ASP A 42 -4.62 -8.17 -2.65
CA ASP A 42 -3.45 -7.34 -2.91
C ASP A 42 -3.62 -6.38 -4.09
N LEU A 43 -4.35 -6.77 -5.14
CA LEU A 43 -4.55 -5.91 -6.30
C LEU A 43 -5.80 -5.05 -6.21
N THR A 44 -6.86 -5.45 -5.49
CA THR A 44 -8.15 -4.74 -5.54
C THR A 44 -8.68 -4.31 -4.18
N GLY A 45 -8.10 -4.84 -3.09
CA GLY A 45 -8.62 -4.65 -1.74
C GLY A 45 -10.00 -5.29 -1.55
N MET A 46 -10.30 -6.37 -2.28
CA MET A 46 -11.58 -7.09 -2.24
C MET A 46 -11.34 -8.59 -2.25
N LEU A 47 -12.40 -9.37 -2.00
CA LEU A 47 -12.42 -10.82 -2.22
C LEU A 47 -13.03 -11.16 -3.59
N PRO A 48 -12.68 -12.30 -4.20
CA PRO A 48 -13.36 -12.76 -5.41
C PRO A 48 -14.85 -13.03 -5.13
N SER A 49 -15.70 -12.77 -6.11
CA SER A 49 -17.08 -13.26 -6.09
C SER A 49 -17.11 -14.79 -6.20
N VAL A 50 -18.25 -15.39 -5.85
CA VAL A 50 -18.46 -16.84 -5.95
C VAL A 50 -18.34 -17.32 -7.40
N GLU A 51 -18.81 -16.51 -8.35
CA GLU A 51 -18.72 -16.75 -9.79
C GLU A 51 -17.29 -16.61 -10.30
N GLU A 52 -16.54 -15.62 -9.83
CA GLU A 52 -15.11 -15.46 -10.15
C GLU A 52 -14.29 -16.64 -9.65
N TYR A 53 -14.55 -17.09 -8.41
CA TYR A 53 -13.96 -18.31 -7.86
C TYR A 53 -14.25 -19.52 -8.74
N LYS A 54 -15.52 -19.79 -9.05
CA LYS A 54 -15.92 -20.94 -9.89
C LYS A 54 -15.27 -20.89 -11.26
N THR A 55 -15.25 -19.71 -11.89
CA THR A 55 -14.65 -19.50 -13.21
C THR A 55 -13.15 -19.78 -13.18
N PHE A 56 -12.45 -19.25 -12.18
CA PHE A 56 -11.00 -19.45 -12.05
C PHE A 56 -10.61 -20.90 -11.72
N MET A 57 -11.38 -21.58 -10.87
CA MET A 57 -11.14 -22.99 -10.55
C MET A 57 -11.45 -23.92 -11.73
N ALA A 58 -12.44 -23.60 -12.55
CA ALA A 58 -12.77 -24.36 -13.75
C ALA A 58 -11.78 -24.13 -14.91
N ASN A 59 -11.06 -23.00 -14.92
CA ASN A 59 -10.08 -22.69 -15.95
C ASN A 59 -8.84 -23.59 -15.83
N LYS A 60 -8.55 -24.33 -16.91
CA LYS A 60 -7.41 -25.26 -17.03
C LYS A 60 -6.22 -24.68 -17.81
N SER A 61 -6.30 -23.43 -18.25
CA SER A 61 -5.23 -22.80 -19.02
C SER A 61 -3.97 -22.64 -18.17
N ALA A 62 -2.81 -22.90 -18.78
CA ALA A 62 -1.51 -22.79 -18.10
C ALA A 62 -1.17 -21.34 -17.68
N ASP A 63 -1.76 -20.35 -18.36
CA ASP A 63 -1.58 -18.92 -18.12
C ASP A 63 -2.74 -18.27 -17.33
N LYS A 64 -3.67 -19.04 -16.76
CA LYS A 64 -4.86 -18.50 -16.07
C LYS A 64 -4.54 -17.48 -14.96
N ARG A 65 -3.41 -17.66 -14.25
CA ARG A 65 -2.94 -16.72 -13.22
C ARG A 65 -2.49 -15.39 -13.84
N GLU A 66 -1.86 -15.43 -15.00
CA GLU A 66 -1.47 -14.22 -15.75
C GLU A 66 -2.68 -13.47 -16.31
N GLN A 67 -3.64 -14.20 -16.87
CA GLN A 67 -4.91 -13.62 -17.35
C GLN A 67 -5.64 -12.91 -16.22
N LEU A 68 -5.78 -13.57 -15.06
CA LEU A 68 -6.41 -12.98 -13.89
C LEU A 68 -5.70 -11.70 -13.42
N VAL A 69 -4.37 -11.71 -13.33
CA VAL A 69 -3.59 -10.53 -12.92
C VAL A 69 -3.83 -9.37 -13.88
N LYS A 70 -3.81 -9.62 -15.19
CA LYS A 70 -4.10 -8.59 -16.21
C LYS A 70 -5.50 -8.01 -16.00
N ASP A 71 -6.49 -8.85 -15.79
CA ASP A 71 -7.88 -8.41 -15.61
C ASP A 71 -8.05 -7.57 -14.34
N LEU A 72 -7.44 -7.99 -13.22
CA LEU A 72 -7.52 -7.27 -11.94
C LEU A 72 -6.83 -5.91 -12.00
N MET A 73 -5.71 -5.78 -12.71
CA MET A 73 -4.98 -4.52 -12.82
C MET A 73 -5.70 -3.45 -13.65
N GLU A 74 -6.63 -3.85 -14.52
CA GLU A 74 -7.48 -2.92 -15.29
C GLU A 74 -8.74 -2.48 -14.54
N ARG A 75 -9.00 -3.06 -13.36
CA ARG A 75 -10.12 -2.66 -12.52
C ARG A 75 -9.86 -1.31 -11.86
N LYS A 76 -10.92 -0.52 -11.67
CA LYS A 76 -10.85 0.74 -10.91
C LYS A 76 -10.35 0.48 -9.48
N GLU A 77 -10.68 -0.69 -8.93
CA GLU A 77 -10.34 -1.09 -7.59
C GLU A 77 -8.84 -1.14 -7.35
N PHE A 78 -8.06 -1.49 -8.39
CA PHE A 78 -6.61 -1.42 -8.37
C PHE A 78 -6.10 -0.01 -8.18
N SER A 79 -6.64 0.93 -8.97
CA SER A 79 -6.25 2.33 -8.86
C SER A 79 -6.64 2.91 -7.49
N GLU A 80 -7.86 2.63 -7.01
CA GLU A 80 -8.35 3.11 -5.71
C GLU A 80 -7.46 2.63 -4.54
N LEU A 81 -6.99 1.39 -4.55
CA LEU A 81 -6.09 0.86 -3.52
C LEU A 81 -4.73 1.58 -3.51
N TRP A 82 -4.16 1.85 -4.69
CA TRP A 82 -2.89 2.56 -4.80
C TRP A 82 -3.01 4.05 -4.51
N VAL A 83 -4.15 4.66 -4.83
CA VAL A 83 -4.48 6.03 -4.42
C VAL A 83 -4.52 6.14 -2.90
N LEU A 84 -5.15 5.20 -2.19
CA LEU A 84 -5.14 5.19 -0.73
C LEU A 84 -3.71 5.22 -0.17
N LYS A 85 -2.84 4.33 -0.68
CA LYS A 85 -1.44 4.22 -0.24
C LYS A 85 -0.64 5.49 -0.51
N TRP A 86 -0.78 6.05 -1.71
CA TRP A 86 -0.10 7.30 -2.04
C TRP A 86 -0.68 8.48 -1.26
N ALA A 87 -1.98 8.51 -0.99
CA ALA A 87 -2.60 9.53 -0.17
C ALA A 87 -2.10 9.52 1.27
N GLU A 88 -1.78 8.35 1.85
CA GLU A 88 -1.09 8.22 3.14
C GLU A 88 0.28 8.93 3.09
N LEU A 89 1.13 8.57 2.13
CA LEU A 89 2.49 9.11 2.00
C LEU A 89 2.54 10.59 1.62
N LEU A 90 1.54 11.07 0.89
CA LEU A 90 1.40 12.46 0.48
C LEU A 90 0.61 13.31 1.48
N GLN A 91 0.26 12.72 2.63
CA GLN A 91 -0.44 13.37 3.74
C GLN A 91 -1.74 14.07 3.29
N ILE A 92 -2.50 13.46 2.38
CA ILE A 92 -3.74 14.05 1.85
C ILE A 92 -4.81 14.05 2.95
N ARG A 93 -4.97 15.21 3.59
CA ARG A 93 -5.95 15.46 4.65
C ARG A 93 -6.42 16.90 4.65
N SER A 94 -7.59 17.16 5.22
CA SER A 94 -8.00 18.52 5.58
C SER A 94 -7.42 18.90 6.95
N SER A 95 -7.35 20.20 7.20
CA SER A 95 -6.88 20.76 8.47
C SER A 95 -7.40 22.19 8.64
N ASN A 96 -7.02 22.86 9.73
CA ASN A 96 -7.32 24.29 9.90
C ASN A 96 -6.68 25.17 8.80
N GLN A 97 -5.66 24.67 8.09
CA GLN A 97 -4.99 25.39 7.00
C GLN A 97 -5.43 24.90 5.61
N VAL A 98 -6.01 23.71 5.51
CA VAL A 98 -6.31 23.03 4.24
C VAL A 98 -7.80 22.70 4.20
N SER A 99 -8.54 23.38 3.33
CA SER A 99 -9.98 23.15 3.21
C SER A 99 -10.29 21.76 2.62
N TYR A 100 -11.43 21.19 3.01
CA TYR A 100 -11.92 19.93 2.45
C TYR A 100 -11.98 19.92 0.92
N LYS A 101 -12.35 21.05 0.30
CA LYS A 101 -12.37 21.19 -1.16
C LYS A 101 -10.97 21.02 -1.76
N ALA A 102 -9.95 21.63 -1.15
CA ALA A 102 -8.57 21.52 -1.62
C ALA A 102 -8.06 20.07 -1.53
N THR A 103 -8.34 19.40 -0.40
CA THR A 103 -8.04 17.98 -0.18
C THR A 103 -8.70 17.10 -1.24
N LEU A 104 -9.97 17.31 -1.55
CA LEU A 104 -10.70 16.51 -2.54
C LEU A 104 -10.14 16.70 -3.95
N LEU A 105 -9.81 17.94 -4.34
CA LEU A 105 -9.20 18.21 -5.65
C LEU A 105 -7.80 17.57 -5.77
N TYR A 106 -7.02 17.59 -4.69
CA TYR A 106 -5.70 16.96 -4.66
C TYR A 106 -5.81 15.42 -4.74
N TYR A 107 -6.73 14.83 -4.00
CA TYR A 107 -7.05 13.40 -4.10
C TYR A 107 -7.47 13.00 -5.52
N ASN A 108 -8.36 13.77 -6.14
CA ASN A 108 -8.84 13.49 -7.50
C ASN A 108 -7.72 13.61 -8.54
N TRP A 109 -6.79 14.56 -8.39
CA TRP A 109 -5.59 14.63 -9.23
C TRP A 109 -4.75 13.36 -9.12
N LEU A 110 -4.50 12.87 -7.90
CA LEU A 110 -3.74 11.65 -7.68
C LEU A 110 -4.45 10.42 -8.27
N GLN A 111 -5.77 10.33 -8.06
CA GLN A 111 -6.61 9.29 -8.64
C GLN A 111 -6.51 9.24 -10.15
N ASP A 112 -6.58 10.40 -10.79
CA ASP A 112 -6.46 10.54 -12.23
C ASP A 112 -5.07 10.12 -12.75
N ARG A 113 -3.97 10.51 -12.09
CA ARG A 113 -2.61 10.10 -12.47
C ARG A 113 -2.40 8.59 -12.37
N ILE A 114 -2.87 7.98 -11.29
CA ILE A 114 -2.76 6.53 -11.07
C ILE A 114 -3.65 5.76 -12.05
N ALA A 115 -4.91 6.17 -12.24
CA ALA A 115 -5.85 5.49 -13.13
C ALA A 115 -5.39 5.50 -14.59
N ARG A 116 -4.75 6.58 -15.03
CA ARG A 116 -4.16 6.70 -16.37
C ARG A 116 -2.79 6.04 -16.52
N ASN A 117 -2.27 5.43 -15.46
CA ASN A 117 -0.91 4.87 -15.41
C ASN A 117 0.14 5.87 -15.90
N VAL A 118 0.01 7.15 -15.50
CA VAL A 118 1.02 8.17 -15.82
C VAL A 118 2.34 7.71 -15.21
N PRO A 119 3.46 7.72 -15.97
CA PRO A 119 4.78 7.36 -15.47
C PRO A 119 5.09 7.99 -14.12
N LEU A 120 5.58 7.19 -13.18
CA LEU A 120 5.70 7.61 -11.79
C LEU A 120 6.63 8.82 -11.64
N ASN A 121 7.73 8.82 -12.38
CA ASN A 121 8.63 9.97 -12.43
C ASN A 121 7.96 11.27 -12.89
N GLN A 122 7.06 11.21 -13.86
CA GLN A 122 6.42 12.41 -14.42
C GLN A 122 5.50 13.09 -13.42
N TRP A 123 4.62 12.34 -12.74
CA TRP A 123 3.72 12.96 -11.78
C TRP A 123 4.44 13.38 -10.49
N VAL A 124 5.55 12.72 -10.12
CA VAL A 124 6.42 13.19 -9.02
C VAL A 124 7.09 14.51 -9.39
N GLN A 125 7.55 14.66 -10.64
CA GLN A 125 8.08 15.93 -11.12
C GLN A 125 7.03 17.04 -11.10
N GLU A 126 5.81 16.74 -11.56
CA GLU A 126 4.67 17.64 -11.49
C GLU A 126 4.35 18.06 -10.05
N LEU A 127 4.37 17.11 -9.11
CA LEU A 127 4.12 17.32 -7.70
C LEU A 127 5.14 18.23 -7.03
N LEU A 128 6.42 17.89 -7.16
CA LEU A 128 7.49 18.60 -6.49
C LEU A 128 7.81 19.95 -7.19
N GLY A 129 7.56 20.06 -8.49
CA GLY A 129 7.70 21.32 -9.25
C GLY A 129 6.48 22.24 -9.21
N ALA A 130 5.43 21.90 -8.46
CA ALA A 130 4.12 22.54 -8.58
C ALA A 130 4.11 24.03 -8.23
N ASN A 131 3.41 24.82 -9.04
CA ASN A 131 3.13 26.25 -8.83
C ASN A 131 1.67 26.54 -9.20
N GLY A 132 1.02 27.50 -8.53
CA GLY A 132 -0.36 27.90 -8.79
C GLY A 132 -1.25 27.88 -7.56
N GLY A 133 -2.54 28.19 -7.76
CA GLY A 133 -3.58 28.13 -6.72
C GLY A 133 -3.96 26.69 -6.35
N THR A 134 -4.24 26.43 -5.08
CA THR A 134 -4.55 25.09 -4.56
C THR A 134 -5.89 24.53 -5.05
N PHE A 135 -6.70 25.31 -5.77
CA PHE A 135 -7.85 24.80 -6.51
C PHE A 135 -7.55 24.58 -8.00
N ASN A 136 -6.87 25.52 -8.66
CA ASN A 136 -6.58 25.44 -10.10
C ASN A 136 -5.43 24.47 -10.43
N ASN A 137 -4.43 24.39 -9.55
CA ASN A 137 -3.37 23.39 -9.59
C ASN A 137 -3.31 22.65 -8.23
N PRO A 138 -4.21 21.69 -8.00
CA PRO A 138 -4.43 21.11 -6.68
C PRO A 138 -3.25 20.33 -6.12
N VAL A 139 -2.28 19.95 -6.94
CA VAL A 139 -1.05 19.29 -6.48
C VAL A 139 -0.19 20.21 -5.59
N THR A 140 -0.38 21.53 -5.68
CA THR A 140 0.26 22.51 -4.78
C THR A 140 -0.17 22.36 -3.31
N ASN A 141 -1.24 21.61 -3.00
CA ASN A 141 -1.64 21.29 -1.63
C ASN A 141 -0.53 20.56 -0.86
N TYR A 142 0.39 19.85 -1.54
CA TYR A 142 1.56 19.26 -0.91
C TYR A 142 2.37 20.28 -0.08
N TYR A 143 2.49 21.51 -0.59
CA TYR A 143 3.18 22.62 0.09
C TYR A 143 2.25 23.46 1.00
N GLN A 144 0.97 23.13 1.07
CA GLN A 144 0.03 23.72 2.03
C GLN A 144 -0.11 22.87 3.30
N ASN A 145 -0.01 21.54 3.16
CA ASN A 145 -0.09 20.58 4.26
C ASN A 145 1.07 20.73 5.25
N GLU A 146 2.29 20.89 4.73
CA GLU A 146 3.49 21.16 5.51
C GLU A 146 4.13 22.47 5.05
N THR A 147 4.33 23.37 6.00
CA THR A 147 4.88 24.72 5.75
C THR A 147 6.29 24.90 6.26
N ASP A 148 6.74 24.05 7.18
CA ASP A 148 8.11 24.03 7.64
C ASP A 148 9.02 23.48 6.54
N ILE A 149 9.99 24.30 6.12
CA ILE A 149 10.93 24.00 5.03
C ILE A 149 11.78 22.77 5.37
N LEU A 150 12.23 22.65 6.62
CA LEU A 150 13.03 21.51 7.06
C LEU A 150 12.17 20.25 7.05
N LYS A 151 10.91 20.35 7.48
CA LYS A 151 10.02 19.19 7.45
C LYS A 151 9.65 18.74 6.03
N VAL A 152 9.42 19.68 5.10
CA VAL A 152 9.27 19.38 3.67
C VAL A 152 10.52 18.67 3.13
N THR A 153 11.71 19.17 3.49
CA THR A 153 12.99 18.59 3.05
C THR A 153 13.11 17.12 3.47
N GLU A 154 12.77 16.83 4.73
CA GLU A 154 12.77 15.48 5.28
C GLU A 154 11.72 14.59 4.60
N ASN A 155 10.49 15.08 4.43
CA ASN A 155 9.41 14.32 3.84
C ASN A 155 9.72 13.93 2.39
N VAL A 156 10.31 14.83 1.60
CA VAL A 156 10.73 14.53 0.22
C VAL A 156 11.82 13.45 0.18
N ALA A 157 12.83 13.57 1.05
CA ALA A 157 13.90 12.57 1.13
C ALA A 157 13.37 11.20 1.57
N GLN A 158 12.48 11.18 2.56
CA GLN A 158 11.93 9.96 3.13
C GLN A 158 10.97 9.25 2.15
N VAL A 159 10.02 9.97 1.56
CA VAL A 159 9.01 9.36 0.67
C VAL A 159 9.62 8.89 -0.64
N PHE A 160 10.44 9.70 -1.29
CA PHE A 160 10.85 9.42 -2.67
C PHE A 160 12.24 8.79 -2.79
N MET A 161 13.10 8.93 -1.78
CA MET A 161 14.43 8.32 -1.77
C MET A 161 14.62 7.30 -0.63
N GLY A 162 13.63 7.15 0.25
CA GLY A 162 13.68 6.20 1.36
C GLY A 162 14.63 6.64 2.47
N MET A 163 14.99 7.92 2.56
CA MET A 163 16.09 8.40 3.41
C MET A 163 15.60 9.18 4.63
N ARG A 164 16.08 8.79 5.81
CA ARG A 164 15.92 9.52 7.07
C ARG A 164 17.11 10.43 7.32
N ILE A 165 17.01 11.68 6.87
CA ILE A 165 18.10 12.66 7.00
C ILE A 165 17.96 13.54 8.25
N GLN A 166 16.96 13.34 9.11
CA GLN A 166 16.62 14.23 10.23
C GLN A 166 17.77 14.40 11.23
N CYS A 167 18.53 13.34 11.51
CA CYS A 167 19.68 13.45 12.42
C CYS A 167 20.74 14.43 11.90
N ALA A 168 20.87 14.54 10.57
CA ALA A 168 21.79 15.46 9.90
C ALA A 168 21.42 16.95 10.08
N GLN A 169 20.26 17.27 10.67
CA GLN A 169 19.86 18.64 10.98
C GLN A 169 20.76 19.29 12.03
N CYS A 170 21.22 18.52 13.04
CA CYS A 170 21.95 19.06 14.20
C CYS A 170 23.41 18.60 14.27
N HIS A 171 23.72 17.42 13.73
CA HIS A 171 25.06 16.85 13.68
C HIS A 171 25.18 15.93 12.47
N ASN A 172 26.39 15.60 11.99
CA ASN A 172 26.53 14.59 10.94
C ASN A 172 25.89 13.26 11.38
N HIS A 173 25.21 12.57 10.46
CA HIS A 173 24.47 11.37 10.78
C HIS A 173 25.41 10.29 11.36
N PRO A 174 25.10 9.68 12.52
CA PRO A 174 26.05 8.81 13.23
C PRO A 174 26.23 7.44 12.57
N PHE A 175 25.22 7.00 11.81
CA PHE A 175 25.17 5.66 11.20
C PHE A 175 24.94 5.68 9.68
N ASP A 176 25.13 6.84 9.06
CA ASP A 176 24.96 7.05 7.63
C ASP A 176 25.91 8.15 7.14
N ARG A 177 26.05 8.29 5.82
CA ARG A 177 27.02 9.20 5.20
C ARG A 177 26.60 10.68 5.18
N TRP A 178 25.38 11.00 5.61
CA TRP A 178 24.81 12.34 5.44
C TRP A 178 25.39 13.33 6.44
N THR A 179 25.91 14.44 5.93
CA THR A 179 26.45 15.54 6.73
C THR A 179 25.41 16.64 6.93
N MET A 180 25.67 17.54 7.89
CA MET A 180 24.88 18.78 8.01
C MET A 180 24.90 19.61 6.72
N ASP A 181 26.05 19.64 6.05
CA ASP A 181 26.20 20.31 4.77
C ASP A 181 25.29 19.72 3.68
N ASP A 182 25.13 18.39 3.65
CA ASP A 182 24.20 17.74 2.73
C ASP A 182 22.74 18.03 3.08
N TYR A 183 22.39 18.01 4.37
CA TYR A 183 21.03 18.32 4.84
C TYR A 183 20.61 19.74 4.45
N TYR A 184 21.42 20.74 4.82
CA TYR A 184 21.07 22.14 4.53
C TYR A 184 21.29 22.52 3.06
N GLY A 185 22.20 21.85 2.36
CA GLY A 185 22.33 21.96 0.90
C GLY A 185 21.07 21.46 0.18
N PHE A 186 20.48 20.35 0.65
CA PHE A 186 19.21 19.87 0.10
C PHE A 186 18.02 20.75 0.51
N ALA A 187 17.99 21.23 1.77
CA ALA A 187 16.95 22.13 2.27
C ALA A 187 16.87 23.45 1.46
N ALA A 188 18.01 23.91 0.92
CA ALA A 188 18.09 25.13 0.11
C ALA A 188 17.25 25.07 -1.20
N PHE A 189 16.80 23.88 -1.64
CA PHE A 189 15.83 23.78 -2.75
C PHE A 189 14.43 24.27 -2.39
N PHE A 190 14.07 24.25 -1.11
CA PHE A 190 12.72 24.55 -0.62
C PHE A 190 12.59 25.96 -0.01
N THR A 191 13.68 26.74 0.04
CA THR A 191 13.69 28.07 0.65
C THR A 191 12.95 29.14 -0.14
N GLN A 192 12.66 28.89 -1.42
CA GLN A 192 11.99 29.83 -2.32
C GLN A 192 10.49 29.53 -2.48
N ILE A 193 9.90 28.75 -1.58
CA ILE A 193 8.45 28.47 -1.60
C ILE A 193 7.71 29.69 -1.06
N GLY A 194 7.20 30.51 -1.98
CA GLY A 194 6.27 31.60 -1.71
C GLY A 194 4.84 31.10 -1.54
N ARG A 195 4.09 31.75 -0.64
CA ARG A 195 2.68 31.47 -0.37
C ARG A 195 1.90 32.78 -0.28
N LYS A 196 0.80 32.89 -1.03
CA LYS A 196 -0.07 34.07 -1.00
C LYS A 196 -1.54 33.65 -0.91
N ARG A 197 -2.31 34.30 -0.04
CA ARG A 197 -3.77 34.08 0.04
C ARG A 197 -4.47 34.72 -1.16
N THR A 198 -5.55 34.08 -1.61
CA THR A 198 -6.47 34.68 -2.60
C THR A 198 -7.63 35.38 -1.89
N ASP A 199 -8.57 35.94 -2.67
CA ASP A 199 -9.82 36.46 -2.15
C ASP A 199 -10.71 35.36 -1.53
N ASP A 200 -10.58 34.11 -2.00
CA ASP A 200 -11.15 32.96 -1.29
C ASP A 200 -10.21 32.55 -0.15
N PRO A 201 -10.63 32.67 1.13
CA PRO A 201 -9.79 32.35 2.27
C PRO A 201 -9.40 30.87 2.35
N ARG A 202 -10.03 30.00 1.55
CA ARG A 202 -9.76 28.56 1.47
C ARG A 202 -8.70 28.20 0.42
N GLU A 203 -8.31 29.15 -0.43
CA GLU A 203 -7.34 28.94 -1.50
C GLU A 203 -6.04 29.71 -1.22
N LEU A 204 -4.93 29.01 -1.48
CA LEU A 204 -3.57 29.54 -1.38
C LEU A 204 -2.91 29.42 -2.75
N VAL A 205 -2.13 30.42 -3.15
CA VAL A 205 -1.22 30.35 -4.30
C VAL A 205 0.16 30.00 -3.79
N VAL A 206 0.70 28.86 -4.24
CA VAL A 206 2.09 28.46 -4.07
C VAL A 206 2.87 28.90 -5.30
N PHE A 207 3.98 29.58 -5.11
CA PHE A 207 4.79 30.09 -6.22
C PHE A 207 6.28 30.11 -5.87
N ASN A 208 7.15 30.14 -6.87
CA ASN A 208 8.57 30.45 -6.67
C ASN A 208 8.73 31.94 -6.34
N SER A 209 9.17 32.26 -5.12
CA SER A 209 9.43 33.66 -4.69
C SER A 209 10.67 34.27 -5.35
N GLY A 210 11.53 33.47 -5.99
CA GLY A 210 12.81 33.90 -6.56
C GLY A 210 13.84 34.35 -5.51
N SER A 211 13.50 34.28 -4.22
CA SER A 211 14.29 34.78 -3.10
C SER A 211 14.06 33.92 -1.87
N GLY A 212 15.13 33.65 -1.11
CA GLY A 212 15.07 32.79 0.07
C GLY A 212 16.31 31.93 0.18
N GLU A 213 16.94 31.97 1.35
CA GLU A 213 18.21 31.34 1.62
C GLU A 213 18.18 30.67 2.98
N ILE A 214 19.03 29.67 3.16
CA ILE A 214 19.23 29.01 4.43
C ILE A 214 20.71 29.03 4.77
N ASN A 215 21.01 29.28 6.04
CA ASN A 215 22.37 29.28 6.54
C ASN A 215 22.64 27.99 7.29
N HIS A 216 23.88 27.52 7.21
CA HIS A 216 24.39 26.47 8.07
C HIS A 216 24.28 26.95 9.53
N PRO A 217 23.65 26.17 10.43
CA PRO A 217 23.42 26.60 11.81
C PRO A 217 24.74 26.78 12.57
N LEU A 218 25.78 26.03 12.18
CA LEU A 218 27.14 26.22 12.68
C LEU A 218 27.88 27.17 11.72
N GLY A 219 28.29 28.35 12.20
CA GLY A 219 29.11 29.29 11.44
C GLY A 219 28.35 30.21 10.46
N GLY A 220 27.04 30.04 10.28
CA GLY A 220 26.20 31.02 9.56
C GLY A 220 26.45 31.13 8.05
N ARG A 221 27.23 30.19 7.47
CA ARG A 221 27.50 30.14 6.02
C ARG A 221 26.19 29.93 5.25
N ARG A 222 25.96 30.73 4.22
CA ARG A 222 24.86 30.49 3.26
C ARG A 222 25.05 29.16 2.53
N MET A 223 24.01 28.33 2.53
CA MET A 223 24.02 27.01 1.90
C MET A 223 23.46 27.09 0.48
N ALA A 224 24.29 26.74 -0.50
CA ALA A 224 23.85 26.62 -1.89
C ALA A 224 23.01 25.34 -2.08
N PRO A 225 21.99 25.35 -2.95
CA PRO A 225 21.26 24.15 -3.33
C PRO A 225 22.21 23.05 -3.82
N LYS A 226 22.11 21.86 -3.23
CA LYS A 226 22.96 20.70 -3.56
C LYS A 226 22.11 19.44 -3.51
N TYR A 227 22.17 18.64 -4.57
CA TYR A 227 21.49 17.35 -4.59
C TYR A 227 22.04 16.41 -3.50
N LEU A 228 21.18 15.61 -2.87
CA LEU A 228 21.64 14.64 -1.86
C LEU A 228 22.57 13.61 -2.49
N GLY A 229 23.85 13.67 -2.12
CA GLY A 229 24.89 12.80 -2.67
C GLY A 229 25.24 13.10 -4.13
N GLY A 230 24.84 14.27 -4.64
CA GLY A 230 25.08 14.70 -6.01
C GLY A 230 25.79 16.05 -6.10
N GLU A 231 25.76 16.62 -7.31
CA GLU A 231 26.40 17.89 -7.63
C GLU A 231 25.58 19.12 -7.17
N VAL A 232 26.20 20.29 -7.26
CA VAL A 232 25.56 21.60 -7.06
C VAL A 232 25.02 22.06 -8.42
N PRO A 233 23.70 22.12 -8.64
CA PRO A 233 23.16 22.55 -9.93
C PRO A 233 23.26 24.06 -10.13
N ASP A 234 23.25 24.48 -11.40
CA ASP A 234 23.03 25.88 -11.76
C ASP A 234 21.55 26.27 -11.59
N VAL A 235 21.29 27.08 -10.57
CA VAL A 235 19.95 27.54 -10.17
C VAL A 235 19.61 28.95 -10.67
N VAL A 236 20.48 29.61 -11.42
CA VAL A 236 20.27 31.01 -11.85
C VAL A 236 19.04 31.11 -12.75
N GLY A 237 18.05 31.91 -12.34
CA GLY A 237 16.82 32.16 -13.11
C GLY A 237 15.86 30.96 -13.18
N LYS A 238 16.07 29.91 -12.39
CA LYS A 238 15.28 28.66 -12.43
C LYS A 238 14.53 28.43 -11.11
N ASP A 239 13.41 27.72 -11.15
CA ASP A 239 12.76 27.22 -9.94
C ASP A 239 13.58 26.07 -9.36
N ARG A 240 14.12 26.30 -8.15
CA ARG A 240 14.94 25.32 -7.43
C ARG A 240 14.21 24.00 -7.22
N ARG A 241 12.90 24.03 -6.97
CA ARG A 241 12.12 22.81 -6.76
C ARG A 241 11.95 22.02 -8.05
N ALA A 242 11.72 22.69 -9.18
CA ALA A 242 11.62 22.02 -10.47
C ALA A 242 12.94 21.31 -10.83
N LEU A 243 14.09 21.96 -10.60
CA LEU A 243 15.42 21.34 -10.78
C LEU A 243 15.67 20.14 -9.87
N MET A 244 15.22 20.23 -8.61
CA MET A 244 15.30 19.13 -7.65
C MET A 244 14.41 17.97 -8.07
N ALA A 245 13.18 18.26 -8.48
CA ALA A 245 12.21 17.28 -8.92
C ALA A 245 12.69 16.53 -10.17
N GLU A 246 13.23 17.24 -11.16
CA GLU A 246 13.82 16.66 -12.37
C GLU A 246 14.97 15.71 -12.03
N TRP A 247 15.91 16.14 -11.19
CA TRP A 247 17.02 15.28 -10.74
C TRP A 247 16.52 14.07 -9.97
N LEU A 248 15.65 14.28 -8.97
CA LEU A 248 15.16 13.26 -8.06
C LEU A 248 14.47 12.15 -8.83
N ALA A 249 13.60 12.49 -9.78
CA ALA A 249 12.86 11.54 -10.58
C ALA A 249 13.55 11.23 -11.93
N SER A 250 14.88 11.34 -12.00
CA SER A 250 15.67 10.99 -13.18
C SER A 250 16.27 9.58 -13.08
N PRO A 251 16.63 8.97 -14.23
CA PRO A 251 17.43 7.74 -14.26
C PRO A 251 18.81 7.86 -13.59
N LYS A 252 19.29 9.09 -13.34
CA LYS A 252 20.60 9.33 -12.71
C LYS A 252 20.54 9.26 -11.18
N ASN A 253 19.35 9.36 -10.59
CA ASN A 253 19.19 9.25 -9.14
C ASN A 253 19.15 7.76 -8.74
N PRO A 254 20.12 7.26 -7.95
CA PRO A 254 20.20 5.84 -7.61
C PRO A 254 19.17 5.38 -6.57
N TYR A 255 18.47 6.33 -5.92
CA TYR A 255 17.55 6.07 -4.82
C TYR A 255 16.10 6.03 -5.26
N PHE A 256 15.72 6.84 -6.25
CA PHE A 256 14.31 6.99 -6.63
C PHE A 256 13.69 5.68 -7.11
N ALA A 257 14.23 5.08 -8.17
CA ALA A 257 13.67 3.85 -8.72
C ALA A 257 13.76 2.66 -7.74
N THR A 258 14.85 2.58 -6.98
CA THR A 258 15.09 1.49 -6.02
C THR A 258 14.17 1.59 -4.81
N ASN A 259 14.06 2.77 -4.19
CA ASN A 259 13.16 3.02 -3.06
C ASN A 259 11.70 2.74 -3.45
N LEU A 260 11.24 3.30 -4.57
CA LEU A 260 9.87 3.08 -5.03
C LEU A 260 9.60 1.61 -5.32
N SER A 261 10.57 0.90 -5.91
CA SER A 261 10.44 -0.55 -6.11
C SER A 261 10.35 -1.30 -4.79
N ASN A 262 11.12 -0.91 -3.76
CA ASN A 262 11.06 -1.49 -2.43
C ASN A 262 9.72 -1.23 -1.72
N MET A 263 9.12 -0.06 -1.92
CA MET A 263 7.80 0.28 -1.40
C MET A 263 6.70 -0.57 -2.05
N VAL A 264 6.77 -0.76 -3.37
CA VAL A 264 5.85 -1.64 -4.11
C VAL A 264 6.02 -3.08 -3.69
N TRP A 265 7.26 -3.55 -3.57
CA TRP A 265 7.60 -4.89 -3.07
C TRP A 265 6.99 -5.15 -1.70
N THR A 266 7.17 -4.22 -0.75
CA THR A 266 6.68 -4.35 0.62
C THR A 266 5.17 -4.49 0.70
N HIS A 267 4.42 -3.86 -0.21
CA HIS A 267 2.97 -4.10 -0.27
C HIS A 267 2.65 -5.58 -0.45
N PHE A 268 3.33 -6.27 -1.37
CA PHE A 268 3.06 -7.66 -1.75
C PHE A 268 3.73 -8.70 -0.85
N PHE A 269 4.84 -8.37 -0.19
CA PHE A 269 5.57 -9.30 0.68
C PHE A 269 5.40 -9.00 2.17
N GLY A 270 4.89 -7.82 2.54
CA GLY A 270 4.70 -7.39 3.93
C GLY A 270 5.99 -6.93 4.63
N VAL A 271 7.14 -7.28 4.06
CA VAL A 271 8.46 -6.83 4.47
C VAL A 271 9.25 -6.39 3.23
N GLY A 272 9.98 -5.29 3.36
CA GLY A 272 10.82 -4.77 2.28
C GLY A 272 12.11 -5.54 2.10
N ILE A 273 12.72 -5.40 0.92
CA ILE A 273 14.10 -5.83 0.68
C ILE A 273 15.03 -5.00 1.57
N ILE A 274 14.73 -3.71 1.73
CA ILE A 274 15.17 -2.90 2.87
C ILE A 274 13.97 -2.73 3.79
N ASN A 275 14.15 -3.06 5.07
CA ASN A 275 13.12 -2.89 6.08
C ASN A 275 13.72 -2.12 7.28
N GLU A 276 13.12 -1.03 7.76
CA GLU A 276 11.89 -0.35 7.30
C GLU A 276 12.06 0.28 5.90
N VAL A 277 10.97 0.41 5.13
CA VAL A 277 11.02 0.79 3.71
C VAL A 277 11.54 2.21 3.46
N ASP A 278 11.34 3.08 4.44
CA ASP A 278 11.68 4.49 4.42
C ASP A 278 12.94 4.76 5.25
N ASP A 279 13.81 3.76 5.40
CA ASP A 279 15.04 3.81 6.22
C ASP A 279 16.26 3.20 5.51
N VAL A 280 16.54 3.71 4.31
CA VAL A 280 17.66 3.35 3.46
C VAL A 280 18.93 4.05 3.97
N ARG A 281 19.83 3.26 4.57
CA ARG A 281 21.13 3.72 5.06
C ARG A 281 22.18 2.61 4.96
N VAL A 282 23.45 2.97 5.03
CA VAL A 282 24.57 2.00 4.96
C VAL A 282 24.49 0.93 6.07
N SER A 283 24.03 1.31 7.26
CA SER A 283 23.85 0.41 8.41
C SER A 283 22.53 -0.39 8.38
N ASN A 284 21.70 -0.22 7.35
CA ASN A 284 20.49 -1.00 7.10
C ASN A 284 20.51 -1.52 5.64
N PRO A 285 21.42 -2.46 5.30
CA PRO A 285 21.58 -2.91 3.94
C PRO A 285 20.39 -3.76 3.48
N PRO A 286 20.12 -3.82 2.16
CA PRO A 286 19.11 -4.71 1.61
C PRO A 286 19.41 -6.18 1.92
N SER A 287 18.37 -6.98 2.17
CA SER A 287 18.49 -8.44 2.34
C SER A 287 18.99 -9.13 1.06
N ASN A 288 18.65 -8.55 -0.09
CA ASN A 288 19.09 -8.97 -1.43
C ASN A 288 19.41 -7.73 -2.29
N SER A 289 20.68 -7.31 -2.29
CA SER A 289 21.15 -6.11 -3.00
C SER A 289 20.92 -6.20 -4.50
N GLU A 290 21.23 -7.36 -5.09
CA GLU A 290 21.13 -7.62 -6.52
C GLU A 290 19.68 -7.54 -6.99
N LEU A 291 18.74 -8.09 -6.21
CA LEU A 291 17.30 -7.97 -6.48
C LEU A 291 16.83 -6.52 -6.46
N LEU A 292 17.19 -5.75 -5.43
CA LEU A 292 16.77 -4.35 -5.32
C LEU A 292 17.31 -3.50 -6.47
N GLN A 293 18.57 -3.71 -6.86
CA GLN A 293 19.18 -3.02 -7.99
C GLN A 293 18.51 -3.38 -9.32
N GLU A 294 18.25 -4.67 -9.57
CA GLU A 294 17.60 -5.08 -10.82
C GLU A 294 16.14 -4.58 -10.89
N LEU A 295 15.40 -4.57 -9.77
CA LEU A 295 14.06 -3.95 -9.72
C LEU A 295 14.11 -2.46 -10.08
N GLY A 296 15.02 -1.69 -9.48
CA GLY A 296 15.17 -0.26 -9.80
C GLY A 296 15.57 0.00 -11.26
N LYS A 297 16.48 -0.84 -11.79
CA LYS A 297 16.88 -0.80 -13.20
C LYS A 297 15.71 -1.11 -14.12
N LYS A 298 14.97 -2.20 -13.87
CA LYS A 298 13.78 -2.58 -14.64
C LYS A 298 12.73 -1.50 -14.60
N PHE A 299 12.46 -0.92 -13.43
CA PHE A 299 11.50 0.16 -13.30
C PHE A 299 11.89 1.40 -14.12
N THR A 300 13.19 1.71 -14.20
CA THR A 300 13.72 2.76 -15.07
C THR A 300 13.59 2.40 -16.56
N GLU A 301 13.92 1.17 -16.96
CA GLU A 301 13.75 0.65 -18.33
C GLU A 301 12.28 0.66 -18.78
N TYR A 302 11.35 0.47 -17.85
CA TYR A 302 9.90 0.55 -18.10
C TYR A 302 9.39 1.99 -18.16
N ASN A 303 10.27 2.99 -18.18
CA ASN A 303 9.92 4.41 -18.07
C ASN A 303 9.00 4.67 -16.87
N TYR A 304 9.30 4.04 -15.73
CA TYR A 304 8.52 4.16 -14.50
C TYR A 304 7.05 3.76 -14.64
N ASP A 305 6.74 2.81 -15.54
CA ASP A 305 5.43 2.16 -15.64
C ASP A 305 5.16 1.34 -14.37
N PHE A 306 4.26 1.87 -13.56
CA PHE A 306 3.88 1.33 -12.27
C PHE A 306 3.22 -0.05 -12.40
N LYS A 307 2.25 -0.18 -13.32
CA LYS A 307 1.56 -1.43 -13.57
C LYS A 307 2.54 -2.51 -14.03
N ARG A 308 3.50 -2.18 -14.91
CA ARG A 308 4.49 -3.16 -15.37
C ARG A 308 5.33 -3.73 -14.22
N LEU A 309 5.79 -2.89 -13.30
CA LEU A 309 6.54 -3.34 -12.12
C LEU A 309 5.68 -4.25 -11.22
N VAL A 310 4.42 -3.87 -10.96
CA VAL A 310 3.49 -4.68 -10.19
C VAL A 310 3.29 -6.06 -10.83
N LYS A 311 3.10 -6.10 -12.16
CA LYS A 311 2.89 -7.36 -12.90
C LYS A 311 4.08 -8.31 -12.74
N ASP A 312 5.31 -7.82 -12.86
CA ASP A 312 6.51 -8.63 -12.68
C ASP A 312 6.58 -9.23 -11.26
N ILE A 313 6.26 -8.43 -10.24
CA ILE A 313 6.29 -8.87 -8.83
C ILE A 313 5.26 -9.97 -8.59
N VAL A 314 3.99 -9.75 -8.91
CA VAL A 314 2.91 -10.69 -8.55
C VAL A 314 2.90 -11.96 -9.43
N LEU A 315 3.54 -11.93 -10.59
CA LEU A 315 3.71 -13.12 -11.44
C LEU A 315 4.98 -13.91 -11.16
N SER A 316 5.88 -13.42 -10.30
CA SER A 316 7.02 -14.21 -9.83
C SER A 316 6.54 -15.48 -9.10
N ASN A 317 7.35 -16.54 -9.16
CA ASN A 317 7.15 -17.72 -8.31
C ASN A 317 7.34 -17.37 -6.83
N SER A 318 8.26 -16.44 -6.54
CA SER A 318 8.57 -15.92 -5.21
C SER A 318 7.33 -15.35 -4.49
N TYR A 319 6.52 -14.55 -5.19
CA TYR A 319 5.22 -14.08 -4.66
C TYR A 319 4.20 -15.21 -4.49
N GLN A 320 4.31 -16.27 -5.29
CA GLN A 320 3.38 -17.41 -5.30
C GLN A 320 3.79 -18.53 -4.35
N LEU A 321 4.78 -18.34 -3.48
CA LEU A 321 5.14 -19.34 -2.48
C LEU A 321 4.02 -19.51 -1.44
N SER A 322 3.94 -20.71 -0.87
CA SER A 322 3.06 -21.05 0.25
C SER A 322 3.54 -20.35 1.53
N THR A 323 2.61 -20.13 2.46
CA THR A 323 2.93 -19.72 3.84
C THR A 323 3.41 -20.88 4.70
N GLN A 324 3.12 -22.12 4.28
CA GLN A 324 3.61 -23.31 4.96
C GLN A 324 5.12 -23.40 4.77
N THR A 325 5.85 -23.32 5.87
CA THR A 325 7.29 -23.45 5.91
C THR A 325 7.71 -24.92 5.83
N ASN A 326 8.96 -25.13 5.45
CA ASN A 326 9.69 -26.38 5.60
C ASN A 326 10.79 -26.20 6.67
N ALA A 327 11.42 -27.31 7.07
CA ALA A 327 12.42 -27.29 8.15
C ALA A 327 13.61 -26.33 7.91
N SER A 328 13.93 -26.00 6.65
CA SER A 328 15.07 -25.12 6.35
C SER A 328 14.72 -23.63 6.36
N ASN A 329 13.43 -23.27 6.31
CA ASN A 329 13.00 -21.89 6.13
C ASN A 329 12.03 -21.37 7.21
N GLU A 330 11.75 -22.18 8.23
CA GLU A 330 10.88 -21.82 9.36
C GLU A 330 11.32 -20.56 10.12
N SER A 331 12.62 -20.25 10.11
CA SER A 331 13.21 -19.10 10.79
C SER A 331 13.56 -17.95 9.84
N ASP A 332 13.31 -18.10 8.53
CA ASP A 332 13.56 -17.03 7.58
C ASP A 332 12.48 -15.96 7.67
N THR A 333 12.88 -14.72 7.93
CA THR A 333 11.96 -13.58 8.04
C THR A 333 12.20 -12.49 7.01
N LYS A 334 13.21 -12.64 6.14
CA LYS A 334 13.67 -11.53 5.27
C LYS A 334 14.21 -11.93 3.90
N ASN A 335 14.41 -13.22 3.63
CA ASN A 335 14.99 -13.70 2.37
C ASN A 335 13.94 -14.22 1.38
N PHE A 336 12.65 -14.08 1.71
CA PHE A 336 11.52 -14.38 0.83
C PHE A 336 11.44 -15.87 0.42
N SER A 337 11.86 -16.76 1.32
CA SER A 337 11.77 -18.22 1.11
C SER A 337 10.35 -18.79 1.15
N HIS A 338 9.38 -18.00 1.60
CA HIS A 338 7.96 -18.35 1.70
C HIS A 338 7.12 -17.07 1.74
N SER A 339 5.80 -17.19 1.53
CA SER A 339 4.89 -16.05 1.69
C SER A 339 4.69 -15.74 3.18
N SER A 340 4.62 -14.46 3.52
CA SER A 340 4.29 -14.02 4.87
C SER A 340 2.78 -13.89 5.06
N ILE A 341 2.29 -14.31 6.22
CA ILE A 341 0.91 -14.03 6.64
C ILE A 341 0.83 -12.54 6.99
N ARG A 342 0.01 -11.80 6.24
CA ARG A 342 -0.11 -10.34 6.34
C ARG A 342 -1.49 -9.96 6.83
N ARG A 343 -1.54 -9.02 7.75
CA ARG A 343 -2.80 -8.47 8.20
C ARG A 343 -3.44 -7.63 7.10
N ILE A 344 -4.75 -7.77 6.92
CA ILE A 344 -5.51 -6.89 6.01
C ILE A 344 -5.66 -5.50 6.68
N LYS A 345 -5.34 -4.43 5.94
CA LYS A 345 -5.49 -3.03 6.40
C LYS A 345 -6.94 -2.69 6.76
N ALA A 346 -7.13 -1.74 7.67
CA ALA A 346 -8.45 -1.36 8.19
C ALA A 346 -9.50 -1.09 7.10
N GLU A 347 -9.15 -0.28 6.09
CA GLU A 347 -10.05 0.09 5.00
C GLU A 347 -10.46 -1.12 4.17
N THR A 348 -9.46 -1.87 3.67
CA THR A 348 -9.67 -3.11 2.92
C THR A 348 -10.48 -4.13 3.72
N PHE A 349 -10.21 -4.25 5.02
CA PHE A 349 -10.90 -5.22 5.86
C PHE A 349 -12.37 -4.85 6.07
N LEU A 350 -12.68 -3.56 6.30
CA LEU A 350 -14.05 -3.07 6.37
C LEU A 350 -14.80 -3.28 5.04
N ASP A 351 -14.12 -3.06 3.93
CA ASP A 351 -14.69 -3.26 2.58
C ASP A 351 -14.97 -4.74 2.30
N CYS A 352 -14.05 -5.65 2.66
CA CYS A 352 -14.27 -7.09 2.57
C CYS A 352 -15.47 -7.54 3.44
N ILE A 353 -15.56 -7.08 4.69
CA ILE A 353 -16.70 -7.37 5.56
C ILE A 353 -18.01 -6.90 4.92
N SER A 354 -18.02 -5.69 4.36
CA SER A 354 -19.20 -5.12 3.71
C SER A 354 -19.60 -5.91 2.47
N GLN A 355 -18.61 -6.33 1.67
CA GLN A 355 -18.78 -7.14 0.49
C GLN A 355 -19.42 -8.50 0.83
N VAL A 356 -18.82 -9.25 1.75
CA VAL A 356 -19.28 -10.61 2.04
C VAL A 356 -20.64 -10.63 2.73
N THR A 357 -20.95 -9.61 3.52
CA THR A 357 -22.25 -9.46 4.18
C THR A 357 -23.29 -8.75 3.31
N GLU A 358 -22.97 -8.28 2.10
CA GLU A 358 -23.87 -7.47 1.26
C GLU A 358 -24.43 -6.22 1.95
N THR A 359 -23.64 -5.61 2.84
CA THR A 359 -23.99 -4.38 3.54
C THR A 359 -23.32 -3.16 2.91
N LYS A 360 -23.87 -1.97 3.17
CA LYS A 360 -23.38 -0.71 2.60
C LYS A 360 -22.69 0.13 3.67
N ASN A 361 -21.49 0.60 3.36
CA ASN A 361 -20.82 1.60 4.19
C ASN A 361 -21.36 3.00 3.89
N LYS A 362 -21.27 3.90 4.88
CA LYS A 362 -21.53 5.31 4.70
C LYS A 362 -20.40 6.11 5.33
N PHE A 363 -19.80 6.99 4.53
CA PHE A 363 -18.76 7.92 4.98
C PHE A 363 -19.19 9.36 4.67
N PRO A 364 -18.76 10.33 5.50
CA PRO A 364 -18.92 11.75 5.19
C PRO A 364 -18.38 12.09 3.80
N GLY A 365 -19.15 12.87 3.02
CA GLY A 365 -18.77 13.30 1.68
C GLY A 365 -18.85 12.24 0.57
N LEU A 366 -19.14 10.97 0.90
CA LEU A 366 -19.23 9.88 -0.07
C LEU A 366 -20.66 9.31 -0.19
N PRO A 367 -21.06 8.75 -1.34
CA PRO A 367 -22.36 8.12 -1.51
C PRO A 367 -22.53 6.88 -0.60
N LEU A 368 -23.78 6.48 -0.35
CA LEU A 368 -24.06 5.23 0.35
C LEU A 368 -23.55 4.04 -0.46
N GLY A 369 -22.80 3.14 0.18
CA GLY A 369 -22.13 2.01 -0.47
C GLY A 369 -20.73 2.32 -0.99
N ALA A 370 -20.19 3.52 -0.73
CA ALA A 370 -18.78 3.82 -1.02
C ALA A 370 -17.84 2.94 -0.19
N ARG A 371 -16.68 2.62 -0.76
CA ARG A 371 -15.63 1.83 -0.11
C ARG A 371 -14.79 2.71 0.81
N ALA A 372 -14.27 2.14 1.89
CA ALA A 372 -13.36 2.81 2.82
C ALA A 372 -12.06 3.24 2.12
N VAL A 373 -11.58 2.46 1.14
CA VAL A 373 -10.40 2.84 0.33
C VAL A 373 -10.62 4.12 -0.50
N GLN A 374 -11.87 4.54 -0.72
CA GLN A 374 -12.23 5.76 -1.45
C GLN A 374 -12.26 7.00 -0.54
N ILE A 375 -11.96 6.88 0.76
CA ILE A 375 -11.93 8.01 1.67
C ILE A 375 -10.78 8.95 1.28
N ALA A 376 -11.14 10.10 0.73
CA ALA A 376 -10.20 11.10 0.26
C ALA A 376 -9.45 11.81 1.40
N ASP A 377 -10.11 12.05 2.52
CA ASP A 377 -9.56 12.84 3.63
C ASP A 377 -9.04 11.96 4.77
N GLY A 378 -7.78 12.15 5.17
CA GLY A 378 -7.17 11.50 6.32
C GLY A 378 -7.95 11.70 7.64
N GLN A 379 -8.68 12.81 7.79
CA GLN A 379 -9.48 13.12 9.00
C GLN A 379 -10.79 12.32 9.09
N VAL A 380 -11.28 11.79 7.97
CA VAL A 380 -12.53 11.00 7.97
C VAL A 380 -12.25 9.60 8.47
N SER A 381 -12.84 9.24 9.62
CA SER A 381 -12.76 7.91 10.21
C SER A 381 -14.09 7.49 10.85
N ASN A 382 -14.18 6.24 11.29
CA ASN A 382 -15.21 5.73 12.17
C ASN A 382 -14.56 4.83 13.24
N TYR A 383 -15.36 4.32 14.18
CA TYR A 383 -14.83 3.49 15.26
C TYR A 383 -14.02 2.29 14.74
N PHE A 384 -14.52 1.57 13.73
CA PHE A 384 -13.83 0.43 13.14
C PHE A 384 -12.46 0.83 12.56
N LEU A 385 -12.42 1.85 11.71
CA LEU A 385 -11.18 2.29 11.05
C LEU A 385 -10.12 2.72 12.07
N THR A 386 -10.53 3.47 13.10
CA THR A 386 -9.63 3.88 14.19
C THR A 386 -9.13 2.68 14.99
N THR A 387 -10.01 1.75 15.38
CA THR A 387 -9.63 0.55 16.15
C THR A 387 -8.68 -0.36 15.38
N PHE A 388 -8.82 -0.42 14.05
CA PHE A 388 -7.98 -1.23 13.17
C PHE A 388 -6.73 -0.51 12.63
N GLY A 389 -6.41 0.67 13.18
CA GLY A 389 -5.11 1.30 12.97
C GLY A 389 -4.97 2.08 11.66
N ARG A 390 -6.07 2.59 11.10
CA ARG A 390 -6.04 3.50 9.95
C ARG A 390 -5.19 4.75 10.25
N ALA A 391 -4.39 5.17 9.27
CA ALA A 391 -3.61 6.41 9.36
C ALA A 391 -4.51 7.66 9.34
N THR A 392 -4.18 8.66 10.15
CA THR A 392 -4.76 10.01 10.07
C THR A 392 -4.12 10.83 8.95
N ARG A 393 -3.04 10.29 8.37
CA ARG A 393 -2.16 10.86 7.34
C ARG A 393 -1.41 12.08 7.86
N GLU A 394 -1.08 12.04 9.16
CA GLU A 394 -0.38 13.14 9.85
C GLU A 394 1.12 13.16 9.60
N SER A 395 1.69 12.02 9.26
CA SER A 395 3.12 11.79 9.02
C SER A 395 3.33 11.07 7.69
N VAL A 396 4.57 11.12 7.19
CA VAL A 396 5.00 10.29 6.06
C VAL A 396 5.57 8.93 6.50
N CYS A 397 5.64 8.69 7.82
CA CYS A 397 6.24 7.48 8.37
C CYS A 397 5.50 6.22 7.90
N SER A 398 6.26 5.24 7.42
CA SER A 398 5.74 3.90 7.15
C SER A 398 5.04 3.27 8.37
N CYS A 399 5.44 3.70 9.57
CA CYS A 399 4.94 3.25 10.87
C CYS A 399 3.60 3.86 11.32
N GLU A 400 3.00 4.80 10.59
CA GLU A 400 1.76 5.46 11.02
C GLU A 400 0.57 4.50 11.04
N VAL A 401 0.46 3.64 10.01
CA VAL A 401 -0.54 2.58 9.97
C VAL A 401 -0.19 1.51 10.99
N LYS A 402 -1.10 1.18 11.90
CA LYS A 402 -0.88 0.19 12.95
C LYS A 402 -1.46 -1.16 12.54
N LEU A 403 -0.58 -2.15 12.38
CA LEU A 403 -0.96 -3.51 12.02
C LEU A 403 -0.89 -4.49 13.20
N ASP A 404 -0.33 -4.08 14.34
CA ASP A 404 -0.23 -4.93 15.53
C ASP A 404 -1.61 -5.37 16.04
N PRO A 405 -1.77 -6.66 16.37
CA PRO A 405 -3.02 -7.16 16.93
C PRO A 405 -3.25 -6.61 18.33
N THR A 406 -4.49 -6.20 18.61
CA THR A 406 -4.92 -5.75 19.94
C THR A 406 -6.14 -6.53 20.41
N LEU A 407 -6.31 -6.62 21.74
CA LEU A 407 -7.52 -7.20 22.33
C LEU A 407 -8.79 -6.47 21.89
N SER A 408 -8.72 -5.13 21.76
CA SER A 408 -9.85 -4.31 21.33
C SER A 408 -10.34 -4.66 19.92
N GLN A 409 -9.44 -5.00 19.00
CA GLN A 409 -9.81 -5.43 17.64
C GLN A 409 -10.56 -6.76 17.66
N SER A 410 -10.06 -7.74 18.43
CA SER A 410 -10.73 -9.04 18.58
C SER A 410 -12.11 -8.91 19.23
N LEU A 411 -12.22 -8.12 20.31
CA LEU A 411 -13.51 -7.87 20.97
C LEU A 411 -14.51 -7.16 20.06
N HIS A 412 -14.04 -6.23 19.21
CA HIS A 412 -14.91 -5.54 18.27
C HIS A 412 -15.46 -6.47 17.17
N LEU A 413 -14.68 -7.46 16.71
CA LEU A 413 -15.19 -8.44 15.75
C LEU A 413 -16.18 -9.42 16.37
N LEU A 414 -15.95 -9.83 17.62
CA LEU A 414 -16.83 -10.79 18.29
C LEU A 414 -18.15 -10.16 18.73
N ASN A 415 -18.11 -8.94 19.28
CA ASN A 415 -19.23 -8.34 19.99
C ASN A 415 -19.74 -7.03 19.36
N GLY A 416 -19.03 -6.49 18.38
CA GLY A 416 -19.38 -5.22 17.76
C GLY A 416 -20.29 -5.37 16.55
N ASP A 417 -20.71 -4.22 16.04
CA ASP A 417 -21.56 -4.08 14.85
C ASP A 417 -20.89 -4.53 13.54
N ALA A 418 -19.61 -4.92 13.59
CA ALA A 418 -18.82 -5.29 12.43
C ALA A 418 -19.16 -6.68 11.86
N THR A 419 -19.76 -7.60 12.64
CA THR A 419 -20.04 -8.97 12.18
C THR A 419 -21.52 -9.31 12.30
N THR A 420 -22.02 -9.58 13.50
CA THR A 420 -23.39 -10.05 13.76
C THR A 420 -24.43 -9.12 13.15
N GLN A 421 -24.34 -7.82 13.45
CA GLN A 421 -25.30 -6.84 12.94
C GLN A 421 -25.30 -6.79 11.40
N ARG A 422 -24.12 -6.91 10.77
CA ARG A 422 -24.00 -6.88 9.31
C ARG A 422 -24.52 -8.15 8.64
N ILE A 423 -24.29 -9.32 9.23
CA ILE A 423 -24.89 -10.58 8.74
C ILE A 423 -26.41 -10.46 8.73
N THR A 424 -26.99 -9.99 9.84
CA THR A 424 -28.44 -9.79 9.96
C THR A 424 -28.98 -8.75 8.97
N GLN A 425 -28.32 -7.59 8.84
CA GLN A 425 -28.74 -6.52 7.90
C GLN A 425 -28.62 -6.94 6.43
N GLY A 426 -27.54 -7.64 6.08
CA GLY A 426 -27.29 -8.18 4.75
C GLY A 426 -28.32 -9.20 4.29
N ASN A 427 -28.82 -9.97 5.27
CA ASN A 427 -29.85 -10.98 5.12
C ASN A 427 -29.53 -12.03 4.04
N LEU A 428 -28.23 -12.30 3.84
CA LEU A 428 -27.72 -13.19 2.77
C LEU A 428 -28.28 -14.61 2.91
N ILE A 429 -28.18 -15.19 4.11
CA ILE A 429 -28.62 -16.57 4.37
C ILE A 429 -30.11 -16.74 4.05
N SER A 430 -30.95 -15.75 4.42
CA SER A 430 -32.38 -15.82 4.12
C SER A 430 -32.66 -15.72 2.61
N LYS A 431 -31.90 -14.92 1.86
CA LYS A 431 -32.01 -14.87 0.40
C LYS A 431 -31.65 -16.23 -0.21
N LEU A 432 -30.52 -16.83 0.19
CA LEU A 432 -30.07 -18.11 -0.34
C LEU A 432 -31.05 -19.26 -0.03
N LEU A 433 -31.62 -19.28 1.18
CA LEU A 433 -32.69 -20.22 1.55
C LEU A 433 -33.95 -20.01 0.71
N LYS A 434 -34.32 -18.75 0.43
CA LYS A 434 -35.46 -18.42 -0.44
C LYS A 434 -35.22 -18.85 -1.89
N ASP A 435 -33.97 -18.79 -2.34
CA ASP A 435 -33.51 -19.31 -3.63
C ASP A 435 -33.38 -20.84 -3.65
N LYS A 436 -33.86 -21.52 -2.59
CA LYS A 436 -33.91 -22.97 -2.42
C LYS A 436 -32.53 -23.65 -2.41
N LYS A 437 -31.47 -22.93 -2.06
CA LYS A 437 -30.17 -23.56 -1.80
C LYS A 437 -30.25 -24.44 -0.56
N THR A 438 -29.64 -25.60 -0.63
CA THR A 438 -29.48 -26.51 0.50
C THR A 438 -28.53 -25.90 1.54
N PRO A 439 -28.61 -26.29 2.82
CA PRO A 439 -27.64 -25.84 3.83
C PRO A 439 -26.19 -26.14 3.46
N GLU A 440 -25.97 -27.23 2.74
CA GLU A 440 -24.66 -27.61 2.21
C GLU A 440 -24.13 -26.58 1.20
N GLU A 441 -24.94 -26.22 0.20
CA GLU A 441 -24.57 -25.22 -0.80
C GLU A 441 -24.38 -23.83 -0.18
N ILE A 442 -25.15 -23.49 0.85
CA ILE A 442 -25.01 -22.23 1.59
C ILE A 442 -23.69 -22.21 2.36
N LEU A 443 -23.32 -23.32 3.01
CA LEU A 443 -22.05 -23.43 3.72
C LEU A 443 -20.87 -23.31 2.75
N ASP A 444 -20.93 -24.00 1.61
CA ASP A 444 -19.92 -23.88 0.56
C ASP A 444 -19.80 -22.43 0.08
N GLU A 445 -20.92 -21.73 -0.10
CA GLU A 445 -20.93 -20.32 -0.48
C GLU A 445 -20.33 -19.39 0.59
N ILE A 446 -20.61 -19.62 1.89
CA ILE A 446 -20.00 -18.84 2.98
C ILE A 446 -18.47 -18.96 2.91
N TYR A 447 -17.95 -20.17 2.77
CA TYR A 447 -16.52 -20.44 2.71
C TYR A 447 -15.87 -19.83 1.47
N VAL A 448 -16.47 -19.97 0.29
CA VAL A 448 -15.95 -19.36 -0.94
C VAL A 448 -15.98 -17.83 -0.83
N ARG A 449 -17.08 -17.26 -0.35
CA ARG A 449 -17.26 -15.81 -0.24
C ARG A 449 -16.28 -15.19 0.77
N CYS A 450 -16.02 -15.87 1.89
CA CYS A 450 -15.18 -15.32 2.96
C CYS A 450 -13.71 -15.69 2.81
N LEU A 451 -13.42 -16.93 2.42
CA LEU A 451 -12.08 -17.55 2.45
C LEU A 451 -11.56 -17.89 1.05
N SER A 452 -12.39 -17.81 0.00
CA SER A 452 -12.02 -18.13 -1.39
C SER A 452 -11.53 -19.57 -1.58
N ARG A 453 -12.08 -20.49 -0.78
CA ARG A 453 -11.90 -21.94 -0.87
C ARG A 453 -13.17 -22.66 -0.47
N MET A 454 -13.25 -23.95 -0.79
CA MET A 454 -14.30 -24.82 -0.23
C MET A 454 -14.03 -25.12 1.26
N PRO A 455 -15.07 -25.44 2.06
CA PRO A 455 -14.85 -26.01 3.38
C PRO A 455 -14.14 -27.36 3.23
N SER A 456 -13.23 -27.66 4.15
CA SER A 456 -12.67 -29.01 4.27
C SER A 456 -13.76 -30.01 4.65
N ALA A 457 -13.53 -31.31 4.40
CA ALA A 457 -14.49 -32.36 4.74
C ALA A 457 -14.86 -32.35 6.24
N ASP A 458 -13.89 -32.10 7.11
CA ASP A 458 -14.08 -32.00 8.56
C ASP A 458 -14.92 -30.79 8.97
N GLU A 459 -14.61 -29.61 8.42
CA GLU A 459 -15.39 -28.38 8.66
C GLU A 459 -16.84 -28.58 8.21
N LYS A 460 -17.02 -29.10 6.99
CA LYS A 460 -18.33 -29.34 6.38
C LYS A 460 -19.17 -30.31 7.22
N THR A 461 -18.58 -31.43 7.61
CA THR A 461 -19.27 -32.45 8.43
C THR A 461 -19.70 -31.90 9.79
N LYS A 462 -18.82 -31.19 10.49
CA LYS A 462 -19.11 -30.63 11.82
C LYS A 462 -20.24 -29.59 11.78
N VAL A 463 -20.19 -28.67 10.83
CA VAL A 463 -21.20 -27.60 10.74
C VAL A 463 -22.55 -28.17 10.28
N LEU A 464 -22.59 -29.08 9.30
CA LEU A 464 -23.84 -29.68 8.85
C LEU A 464 -24.51 -30.56 9.91
N ALA A 465 -23.73 -31.20 10.79
CA ALA A 465 -24.29 -31.92 11.95
C ALA A 465 -25.07 -30.96 12.87
N LEU A 466 -24.54 -29.76 13.14
CA LEU A 466 -25.23 -28.73 13.93
C LEU A 466 -26.49 -28.23 13.22
N VAL A 467 -26.40 -27.94 11.91
CA VAL A 467 -27.55 -27.47 11.14
C VAL A 467 -28.69 -28.49 11.10
N ASN A 468 -28.37 -29.79 11.08
CA ASN A 468 -29.37 -30.85 11.06
C ASN A 468 -29.97 -31.14 12.44
N ALA A 469 -29.26 -30.83 13.53
CA ALA A 469 -29.74 -31.00 14.90
C ALA A 469 -30.75 -29.93 15.31
N GLU A 470 -30.63 -28.72 14.76
CA GLU A 470 -31.46 -27.57 15.13
C GLU A 470 -32.68 -27.37 14.21
N LYS A 471 -33.76 -26.83 14.78
CA LYS A 471 -34.97 -26.49 14.00
C LYS A 471 -34.75 -25.22 13.18
N ASP A 472 -34.07 -24.22 13.76
CA ASP A 472 -33.76 -22.97 13.09
C ASP A 472 -32.45 -23.06 12.32
N LYS A 473 -32.52 -23.66 11.13
CA LYS A 473 -31.36 -23.81 10.23
C LYS A 473 -30.76 -22.47 9.83
N LYS A 474 -31.58 -21.40 9.77
CA LYS A 474 -31.11 -20.07 9.40
C LYS A 474 -30.14 -19.55 10.46
N GLN A 475 -30.53 -19.63 11.74
CA GLN A 475 -29.69 -19.17 12.84
C GLN A 475 -28.32 -19.88 12.84
N VAL A 476 -28.30 -21.22 12.70
CA VAL A 476 -27.04 -21.97 12.70
C VAL A 476 -26.13 -21.59 11.52
N LEU A 477 -26.70 -21.31 10.35
CA LEU A 477 -25.93 -20.85 9.18
C LEU A 477 -25.43 -19.40 9.35
N GLU A 478 -26.19 -18.54 10.01
CA GLU A 478 -25.73 -17.19 10.39
C GLU A 478 -24.60 -17.26 11.43
N ASP A 479 -24.68 -18.17 12.40
CA ASP A 479 -23.61 -18.42 13.38
C ASP A 479 -22.35 -19.01 12.71
N ALA A 480 -22.51 -19.90 11.73
CA ALA A 480 -21.39 -20.41 10.94
C ALA A 480 -20.72 -19.29 10.11
N PHE A 481 -21.52 -18.39 9.52
CA PHE A 481 -21.00 -17.22 8.81
C PHE A 481 -20.23 -16.30 9.77
N TRP A 482 -20.80 -16.02 10.95
CA TRP A 482 -20.13 -15.25 12.00
C TRP A 482 -18.81 -15.91 12.43
N ALA A 483 -18.79 -17.23 12.63
CA ALA A 483 -17.59 -17.95 13.02
C ALA A 483 -16.48 -17.82 11.98
N VAL A 484 -16.82 -17.97 10.69
CA VAL A 484 -15.86 -17.82 9.57
C VAL A 484 -15.27 -16.40 9.54
N LEU A 485 -16.09 -15.36 9.71
CA LEU A 485 -15.62 -13.95 9.75
C LEU A 485 -14.68 -13.65 10.92
N ASN A 486 -14.74 -14.44 11.99
CA ASN A 486 -13.90 -14.28 13.17
C ASN A 486 -12.66 -15.20 13.17
N THR A 487 -12.44 -15.96 12.10
CA THR A 487 -11.23 -16.78 11.97
C THR A 487 -10.01 -15.92 11.64
N ARG A 488 -8.83 -16.41 12.05
CA ARG A 488 -7.54 -15.84 11.60
C ARG A 488 -7.40 -15.90 10.08
N GLU A 489 -7.92 -16.95 9.45
CA GLU A 489 -7.86 -17.09 7.99
C GLU A 489 -8.62 -15.96 7.26
N TYR A 490 -9.74 -15.51 7.81
CA TYR A 490 -10.47 -14.36 7.26
C TYR A 490 -9.72 -13.04 7.46
N MET A 491 -9.18 -12.82 8.67
CA MET A 491 -8.53 -11.57 9.06
C MET A 491 -7.18 -11.30 8.38
N PHE A 492 -6.52 -12.33 7.87
CA PHE A 492 -5.18 -12.25 7.29
C PHE A 492 -5.17 -12.66 5.82
N ASN A 493 -4.38 -11.94 5.02
CA ASN A 493 -3.97 -12.37 3.71
C ASN A 493 -2.78 -13.34 3.86
N HIS A 494 -2.82 -14.49 3.18
CA HIS A 494 -1.85 -15.55 3.35
C HIS A 494 -1.23 -15.96 2.02
#